data_AF-A0A1V5JRX5-F1
#
_entry.id   AF-A0A1V5JRX5-F1
#
_cell.length_a   1.000
_cell.length_b   1.000
_cell.length_c   1.000
_cell.angle_alpha   90.00
_cell.angle_beta   90.00
_cell.angle_gamma   90.00
#
_symmetry.space_group_name_H-M   'P 1'
#
loop_
_entity.id
_entity.type
_entity.pdbx_description
1 polymer ?
#
loop_
_entity_poly.entity_id
_entity_poly.type
_entity_poly.pdbx_seq_one_letter_code
_entity_poly.pdbx_strand_id
1 'polypeptide(L)'
;MVFDECYEELRAYMGKYRANSMQVDKNLSWPLGKRSSIVLTEDTAIELGHPQTDSAAFILLTDDKNKVKDGQVTVIGPDLNETNQARLPFGKVIILAVDDYDHEQLFDRYAELDQVRHTAILEGYMLRAVPQDMREWSRISRQAVKRGINFQKMASAIYDQYHAQPGVSAVETVFVTEGTEAVAGLKTIGTKVGRIVAAMNKMAFEMHFDCHGCEFEDVCEEVGELRKMRDAHKKA
;
A
#
# COMPACT_ATOMS: atom_id res chain seq x y z
N MET A 1 0.00 -2.88 17.94
CA MET A 1 0.24 -1.73 17.03
C MET A 1 -1.07 -1.21 16.41
N VAL A 2 -1.10 0.07 15.98
CA VAL A 2 -2.27 0.77 15.42
C VAL A 2 -2.99 0.02 14.29
N PHE A 3 -2.27 -0.76 13.48
CA PHE A 3 -2.82 -1.45 12.30
C PHE A 3 -3.09 -2.95 12.49
N ASP A 4 -3.00 -3.48 13.73
CA ASP A 4 -3.13 -4.93 13.96
C ASP A 4 -4.44 -5.52 13.45
N GLU A 5 -5.55 -4.81 13.65
CA GLU A 5 -6.86 -5.28 13.19
C GLU A 5 -6.95 -5.27 11.66
N CYS A 6 -6.47 -4.20 11.00
CA CYS A 6 -6.39 -4.14 9.54
C CYS A 6 -5.50 -5.25 8.97
N TYR A 7 -4.45 -5.64 9.70
CA TYR A 7 -3.59 -6.74 9.33
C TYR A 7 -4.34 -8.08 9.39
N GLU A 8 -5.08 -8.37 10.46
CA GLU A 8 -5.89 -9.59 10.57
C GLU A 8 -7.02 -9.63 9.50
N GLU A 9 -7.69 -8.50 9.27
CA GLU A 9 -8.68 -8.36 8.20
C GLU A 9 -8.06 -8.64 6.82
N LEU A 10 -6.85 -8.13 6.55
CA LEU A 10 -6.13 -8.38 5.31
C LEU A 10 -5.78 -9.86 5.15
N ARG A 11 -5.28 -10.52 6.20
CA ARG A 11 -4.97 -11.96 6.15
C ARG A 11 -6.22 -12.80 5.92
N ALA A 12 -7.32 -12.48 6.60
CA ALA A 12 -8.61 -13.13 6.38
C ALA A 12 -9.15 -12.88 4.96
N TYR A 13 -9.00 -11.67 4.44
CA TYR A 13 -9.34 -11.33 3.06
C TYR A 13 -8.53 -12.16 2.05
N MET A 14 -7.20 -12.22 2.20
CA MET A 14 -6.32 -12.98 1.31
C MET A 14 -6.69 -14.47 1.28
N GLY A 15 -7.10 -15.03 2.43
CA GLY A 15 -7.53 -16.44 2.53
C GLY A 15 -8.80 -16.80 1.75
N LYS A 16 -9.57 -15.82 1.27
CA LYS A 16 -10.78 -16.05 0.45
C LYS A 16 -10.48 -16.33 -1.01
N TYR A 17 -9.27 -16.00 -1.48
CA TYR A 17 -8.93 -16.05 -2.90
C TYR A 17 -7.81 -17.04 -3.17
N ARG A 18 -7.80 -17.58 -4.39
CA ARG A 18 -6.62 -18.29 -4.89
C ARG A 18 -5.52 -17.26 -5.17
N ALA A 19 -4.36 -17.48 -4.59
CA ALA A 19 -3.23 -16.60 -4.75
C ALA A 19 -2.01 -17.34 -5.28
N ASN A 20 -1.21 -16.64 -6.08
CA ASN A 20 0.13 -17.07 -6.48
C ASN A 20 1.14 -16.35 -5.59
N SER A 21 1.92 -17.10 -4.82
CA SER A 21 2.98 -16.55 -3.98
C SER A 21 4.35 -16.84 -4.60
N MET A 22 5.20 -15.82 -4.61
CA MET A 22 6.58 -15.89 -5.07
C MET A 22 7.47 -15.04 -4.16
N GLN A 23 8.77 -15.14 -4.36
CA GLN A 23 9.75 -14.28 -3.68
C GLN A 23 10.18 -13.17 -4.63
N VAL A 24 10.47 -11.99 -4.08
CA VAL A 24 11.22 -10.96 -4.79
C VAL A 24 12.51 -11.57 -5.32
N ASP A 25 12.92 -11.14 -6.51
CA ASP A 25 14.17 -11.59 -7.09
C ASP A 25 15.17 -10.43 -7.06
N LYS A 26 16.11 -10.52 -6.12
CA LYS A 26 17.17 -9.53 -5.89
C LYS A 26 18.14 -9.41 -7.08
N ASN A 27 18.16 -10.38 -7.98
CA ASN A 27 18.98 -10.34 -9.20
C ASN A 27 18.21 -9.79 -10.41
N LEU A 28 16.91 -9.57 -10.26
CA LEU A 28 16.01 -9.30 -11.36
C LEU A 28 15.68 -7.81 -11.40
N SER A 29 16.66 -7.03 -11.87
CA SER A 29 16.53 -5.58 -11.98
C SER A 29 15.66 -5.21 -13.18
N TRP A 30 14.44 -4.71 -12.95
CA TRP A 30 13.77 -3.89 -13.96
C TRP A 30 14.43 -2.50 -13.97
N PRO A 31 14.79 -1.96 -15.14
CA PRO A 31 15.46 -0.66 -15.17
C PRO A 31 14.57 0.43 -14.60
N LEU A 32 15.21 1.35 -13.88
CA LEU A 32 14.54 2.53 -13.36
C LEU A 32 14.12 3.44 -14.52
N GLY A 33 12.91 3.97 -14.43
CA GLY A 33 12.42 4.98 -15.35
C GLY A 33 12.96 6.37 -15.01
N LYS A 34 12.78 7.32 -15.92
CA LYS A 34 13.07 8.74 -15.64
C LYS A 34 11.91 9.33 -14.84
N ARG A 35 12.17 10.24 -13.90
CA ARG A 35 11.11 10.95 -13.13
C ARG A 35 10.02 11.60 -13.99
N SER A 36 10.37 11.98 -15.22
CA SER A 36 9.45 12.58 -16.19
C SER A 36 8.88 11.59 -17.21
N SER A 37 9.08 10.28 -17.05
CA SER A 37 8.58 9.29 -18.01
C SER A 37 7.07 9.17 -17.90
N ILE A 38 6.36 9.76 -18.85
CA ILE A 38 4.92 9.66 -19.01
C ILE A 38 4.63 8.51 -19.97
N VAL A 39 3.66 7.66 -19.63
CA VAL A 39 3.12 6.66 -20.56
C VAL A 39 1.85 7.24 -21.18
N LEU A 40 1.94 7.62 -22.46
CA LEU A 40 0.79 8.15 -23.20
C LEU A 40 -0.27 7.06 -23.41
N THR A 41 -1.53 7.48 -23.55
CA THR A 41 -2.65 6.53 -23.78
C THR A 41 -2.39 5.67 -25.02
N GLU A 42 -1.83 6.27 -26.07
CA GLU A 42 -1.48 5.58 -27.31
C GLU A 42 -0.33 4.59 -27.17
N ASP A 43 0.47 4.64 -26.09
CA ASP A 43 1.57 3.74 -25.76
C ASP A 43 1.23 2.72 -24.66
N THR A 44 0.08 2.90 -24.01
CA THR A 44 -0.39 2.06 -22.91
C THR A 44 -0.86 0.69 -23.41
N ALA A 45 -0.37 -0.37 -22.76
CA ALA A 45 -0.88 -1.73 -22.94
C ALA A 45 -1.95 -2.07 -21.90
N ILE A 46 -1.68 -1.76 -20.63
CA ILE A 46 -2.53 -2.13 -19.50
C ILE A 46 -2.67 -0.90 -18.59
N GLU A 47 -3.90 -0.59 -18.20
CA GLU A 47 -4.22 0.34 -17.12
C GLU A 47 -4.66 -0.45 -15.88
N LEU A 48 -4.05 -0.14 -14.74
CA LEU A 48 -4.38 -0.73 -13.45
C LEU A 48 -5.08 0.34 -12.60
N GLY A 49 -6.27 0.06 -12.09
CA GLY A 49 -6.99 1.00 -11.21
C GLY A 49 -7.41 2.29 -11.93
N HIS A 50 -7.70 2.21 -13.23
CA HIS A 50 -8.28 3.30 -14.02
C HIS A 50 -9.49 3.91 -13.28
N PRO A 51 -9.79 5.22 -13.41
CA PRO A 51 -10.91 5.85 -12.66
C PRO A 51 -12.28 5.18 -12.83
N GLN A 52 -12.49 4.48 -13.95
CA GLN A 52 -13.70 3.69 -14.25
C GLN A 52 -13.65 2.24 -13.71
N THR A 53 -12.58 1.85 -13.04
CA THR A 53 -12.38 0.56 -12.38
C THR A 53 -12.05 0.78 -10.91
N ASP A 54 -12.24 -0.24 -10.08
CA ASP A 54 -11.88 -0.13 -8.67
C ASP A 54 -10.37 -0.13 -8.44
N SER A 55 -9.96 0.60 -7.41
CA SER A 55 -8.57 0.71 -6.99
C SER A 55 -8.49 0.81 -5.48
N ALA A 56 -7.47 0.19 -4.89
CA ALA A 56 -7.14 0.28 -3.47
C ALA A 56 -5.63 0.14 -3.29
N ALA A 57 -4.98 1.09 -2.64
CA ALA A 57 -3.56 1.03 -2.37
C ALA A 57 -3.19 1.77 -1.10
N PHE A 58 -2.49 1.08 -0.20
CA PHE A 58 -2.12 1.55 1.13
C PHE A 58 -0.93 0.74 1.67
N ILE A 59 -0.35 1.22 2.77
CA ILE A 59 0.67 0.48 3.52
C ILE A 59 0.13 0.06 4.88
N LEU A 60 0.71 -1.00 5.46
CA LEU A 60 0.48 -1.41 6.83
C LEU A 60 1.83 -1.52 7.55
N LEU A 61 1.89 -0.99 8.77
CA LEU A 61 3.07 -1.08 9.64
C LEU A 61 2.79 -2.07 10.78
N THR A 62 3.81 -2.87 11.13
CA THR A 62 3.81 -3.72 12.33
C THR A 62 5.22 -3.74 12.95
N ASP A 63 5.31 -3.80 14.28
CA ASP A 63 6.53 -4.08 15.05
C ASP A 63 6.79 -5.59 15.17
N ASP A 64 5.78 -6.42 14.95
CA ASP A 64 5.91 -7.87 14.99
C ASP A 64 6.48 -8.42 13.68
N LYS A 65 7.78 -8.66 13.68
CA LYS A 65 8.51 -9.23 12.53
C LYS A 65 7.97 -10.59 12.08
N ASN A 66 7.29 -11.34 12.95
CA ASN A 66 6.73 -12.64 12.58
C ASN A 66 5.46 -12.54 11.74
N LYS A 67 4.82 -11.35 11.71
CA LYS A 67 3.65 -11.08 10.87
C LYS A 67 4.04 -10.79 9.42
N VAL A 68 5.28 -10.43 9.12
CA VAL A 68 5.68 -10.05 7.76
C VAL A 68 6.61 -11.09 7.17
N LYS A 69 6.23 -11.63 6.01
CA LYS A 69 7.08 -12.59 5.30
C LYS A 69 8.01 -11.81 4.39
N ASP A 70 9.23 -11.54 4.86
CA ASP A 70 10.18 -10.74 4.10
C ASP A 70 10.37 -11.25 2.66
N GLY A 71 10.28 -10.33 1.70
CA GLY A 71 10.41 -10.61 0.27
C GLY A 71 9.22 -11.33 -0.36
N GLN A 72 8.16 -11.65 0.39
CA GLN A 72 7.00 -12.32 -0.19
C GLN A 72 6.22 -11.38 -1.12
N VAL A 73 5.93 -11.88 -2.31
CA VAL A 73 5.03 -11.27 -3.28
C VAL A 73 3.84 -12.19 -3.45
N THR A 74 2.64 -11.68 -3.20
CA THR A 74 1.38 -12.41 -3.39
C THR A 74 0.56 -11.73 -4.46
N VAL A 75 0.14 -12.48 -5.47
CA VAL A 75 -0.73 -12.01 -6.56
C VAL A 75 -2.07 -12.74 -6.47
N ILE A 76 -3.15 -11.97 -6.30
CA ILE A 76 -4.54 -12.45 -6.30
C ILE A 76 -5.18 -12.01 -7.61
N GLY A 77 -5.44 -12.97 -8.49
CA GLY A 77 -5.89 -12.71 -9.86
C GLY A 77 -4.75 -12.82 -10.89
N PRO A 78 -5.01 -12.48 -12.16
CA PRO A 78 -4.03 -12.64 -13.23
C PRO A 78 -2.86 -11.65 -13.11
N ASP A 79 -1.64 -12.13 -13.34
CA ASP A 79 -0.48 -11.26 -13.53
C ASP A 79 -0.56 -10.55 -14.91
N LEU A 80 0.30 -9.55 -15.13
CA LEU A 80 0.32 -8.69 -16.32
C LEU A 80 0.52 -9.46 -17.64
N ASN A 81 1.20 -10.60 -17.58
CA ASN A 81 1.44 -11.49 -18.72
C ASN A 81 0.37 -12.59 -18.88
N GLU A 82 -0.61 -12.65 -17.98
CA GLU A 82 -1.65 -13.68 -17.95
C GLU A 82 -3.02 -13.14 -18.40
N THR A 83 -3.08 -11.87 -18.77
CA THR A 83 -4.32 -11.18 -19.16
C THR A 83 -4.19 -10.48 -20.50
N ASN A 84 -5.30 -10.44 -21.25
CA ASN A 84 -5.45 -9.65 -22.48
C ASN A 84 -6.31 -8.40 -22.25
N GLN A 85 -6.73 -8.12 -21.00
CA GLN A 85 -7.56 -6.96 -20.69
C GLN A 85 -6.70 -5.70 -20.68
N ALA A 86 -7.15 -4.68 -21.42
CA ALA A 86 -6.50 -3.37 -21.44
C ALA A 86 -6.67 -2.61 -20.11
N ARG A 87 -7.66 -2.98 -19.30
CA ARG A 87 -7.97 -2.35 -18.01
C ARG A 87 -8.29 -3.41 -16.97
N LEU A 88 -7.68 -3.27 -15.79
CA LEU A 88 -7.93 -4.13 -14.64
C LEU A 88 -8.24 -3.27 -13.41
N PRO A 89 -9.16 -3.72 -12.54
CA PRO A 89 -9.19 -3.20 -11.18
C PRO A 89 -7.86 -3.55 -10.49
N PHE A 90 -7.44 -2.74 -9.52
CA PHE A 90 -6.11 -2.87 -8.95
C PHE A 90 -6.02 -2.62 -7.45
N GLY A 91 -5.57 -3.64 -6.73
CA GLY A 91 -5.15 -3.58 -5.34
C GLY A 91 -3.62 -3.63 -5.21
N LYS A 92 -3.04 -2.80 -4.35
CA LYS A 92 -1.63 -2.88 -3.96
C LYS A 92 -1.46 -2.60 -2.47
N VAL A 93 -1.07 -3.61 -1.71
CA VAL A 93 -0.76 -3.45 -0.29
C VAL A 93 0.70 -3.76 -0.04
N ILE A 94 1.35 -2.91 0.77
CA ILE A 94 2.72 -3.11 1.21
C ILE A 94 2.69 -3.25 2.73
N ILE A 95 3.15 -4.38 3.23
CA ILE A 95 3.19 -4.69 4.66
C ILE A 95 4.64 -4.58 5.10
N LEU A 96 4.91 -3.76 6.11
CA LEU A 96 6.24 -3.43 6.57
C LEU A 96 6.40 -3.86 8.02
N ALA A 97 7.41 -4.68 8.30
CA ALA A 97 7.89 -4.86 9.66
C ALA A 97 8.90 -3.76 9.95
N VAL A 98 8.61 -2.94 10.95
CA VAL A 98 9.41 -1.80 11.32
C VAL A 98 9.89 -1.93 12.76
N ASP A 99 10.94 -1.21 13.13
CA ASP A 99 11.36 -1.14 14.53
C ASP A 99 10.25 -0.50 15.40
N ASP A 100 10.27 -0.77 16.70
CA ASP A 100 9.30 -0.19 17.63
C ASP A 100 9.48 1.34 17.70
N TYR A 101 8.36 2.07 17.65
CA TYR A 101 8.36 3.54 17.69
C TYR A 101 7.43 4.04 18.79
N ASP A 102 7.80 5.17 19.38
CA ASP A 102 6.91 5.90 20.28
C ASP A 102 5.64 6.38 19.55
N HIS A 103 4.53 6.43 20.27
CA HIS A 103 3.23 6.88 19.77
C HIS A 103 3.29 8.29 19.17
N GLU A 104 4.16 9.16 19.69
CA GLU A 104 4.36 10.52 19.18
C GLU A 104 5.00 10.55 17.78
N GLN A 105 5.82 9.55 17.43
CA GLN A 105 6.57 9.51 16.16
C GLN A 105 5.87 8.67 15.09
N LEU A 106 4.84 7.91 15.46
CA LEU A 106 4.19 6.94 14.59
C LEU A 106 3.57 7.59 13.33
N PHE A 107 2.97 8.78 13.46
CA PHE A 107 2.39 9.48 12.32
C PHE A 107 3.46 9.91 11.31
N ASP A 108 4.50 10.61 11.77
CA ASP A 108 5.58 11.07 10.90
C ASP A 108 6.24 9.89 10.19
N ARG A 109 6.45 8.80 10.93
CA ARG A 109 7.04 7.58 10.38
C ARG A 109 6.15 6.92 9.33
N TYR A 110 4.84 6.85 9.58
CA TYR A 110 3.89 6.37 8.59
C TYR A 110 3.90 7.25 7.34
N ALA A 111 3.88 8.58 7.51
CA ALA A 111 3.88 9.53 6.41
C ALA A 111 5.13 9.39 5.54
N GLU A 112 6.32 9.29 6.14
CA GLU A 112 7.58 9.04 5.44
C GLU A 112 7.53 7.77 4.60
N LEU A 113 7.09 6.66 5.19
CA LEU A 113 7.03 5.37 4.52
C LEU A 113 5.95 5.35 3.42
N ASP A 114 4.80 6.00 3.61
CA ASP A 114 3.77 6.05 2.56
C ASP A 114 4.23 6.85 1.34
N GLN A 115 5.08 7.88 1.52
CA GLN A 115 5.70 8.59 0.39
C GLN A 115 6.57 7.67 -0.47
N VAL A 116 7.28 6.70 0.14
CA VAL A 116 8.13 5.74 -0.58
C VAL A 116 7.32 4.94 -1.61
N ARG A 117 6.04 4.67 -1.34
CA ARG A 117 5.12 3.98 -2.26
C ARG A 117 5.05 4.63 -3.64
N HIS A 118 5.27 5.94 -3.72
CA HIS A 118 5.20 6.73 -4.96
C HIS A 118 6.58 6.98 -5.60
N THR A 119 7.66 6.47 -4.99
CA THR A 119 9.04 6.69 -5.46
C THR A 119 9.57 5.62 -6.42
N ALA A 120 8.89 4.48 -6.53
CA ALA A 120 9.28 3.40 -7.44
C ALA A 120 8.99 3.79 -8.90
N ILE A 121 10.00 4.28 -9.59
CA ILE A 121 9.93 4.71 -10.98
C ILE A 121 10.56 3.62 -11.83
N LEU A 122 9.72 2.81 -12.48
CA LEU A 122 10.14 1.73 -13.35
C LEU A 122 10.00 2.15 -14.81
N GLU A 123 10.93 1.73 -15.66
CA GLU A 123 10.88 2.06 -17.09
C GLU A 123 9.58 1.53 -17.72
N GLY A 124 8.79 2.43 -18.32
CA GLY A 124 7.53 2.07 -18.95
C GLY A 124 6.37 1.81 -17.98
N TYR A 125 6.51 2.19 -16.71
CA TYR A 125 5.45 2.23 -15.70
C TYR A 125 5.22 3.67 -15.24
N MET A 126 3.97 4.10 -15.27
CA MET A 126 3.55 5.42 -14.76
C MET A 126 2.54 5.21 -13.64
N LEU A 127 2.69 5.95 -12.55
CA LEU A 127 1.79 5.93 -11.41
C LEU A 127 1.20 7.32 -11.19
N ARG A 128 -0.12 7.38 -10.98
CA ARG A 128 -0.83 8.53 -10.43
C ARG A 128 -1.51 8.10 -9.14
N ALA A 129 -1.00 8.58 -8.01
CA ALA A 129 -1.60 8.35 -6.71
C ALA A 129 -2.73 9.35 -6.43
N VAL A 130 -3.76 8.89 -5.72
CA VAL A 130 -4.81 9.72 -5.11
C VAL A 130 -4.85 9.32 -3.62
N PRO A 131 -3.92 9.83 -2.79
CA PRO A 131 -3.75 9.35 -1.41
C PRO A 131 -5.00 9.49 -0.54
N GLN A 132 -5.77 10.57 -0.74
CA GLN A 132 -7.02 10.84 -0.02
C GLN A 132 -8.06 9.71 -0.18
N ASP A 133 -8.05 9.03 -1.32
CA ASP A 133 -8.98 7.93 -1.60
C ASP A 133 -8.37 6.55 -1.36
N MET A 134 -7.11 6.48 -0.91
CA MET A 134 -6.31 5.25 -0.89
C MET A 134 -6.29 4.57 -2.26
N ARG A 135 -6.07 5.33 -3.33
CA ARG A 135 -6.13 4.84 -4.71
C ARG A 135 -4.86 5.10 -5.48
N GLU A 136 -4.61 4.21 -6.43
CA GLU A 136 -3.58 4.34 -7.44
C GLU A 136 -4.14 4.01 -8.81
N TRP A 137 -3.78 4.84 -9.79
CA TRP A 137 -3.99 4.55 -11.20
C TRP A 137 -2.63 4.43 -11.87
N SER A 138 -2.35 3.24 -12.42
CA SER A 138 -1.10 2.98 -13.11
C SER A 138 -1.31 2.69 -14.58
N ARG A 139 -0.30 3.01 -15.39
CA ARG A 139 -0.20 2.64 -16.80
C ARG A 139 1.09 1.89 -17.06
N ILE A 140 0.98 0.81 -17.81
CA ILE A 140 2.12 0.00 -18.25
C ILE A 140 2.21 0.09 -19.76
N SER A 141 3.38 0.48 -20.28
CA SER A 141 3.61 0.65 -21.72
C SER A 141 3.63 -0.69 -22.47
N ARG A 142 3.30 -0.67 -23.77
CA ARG A 142 3.45 -1.84 -24.66
C ARG A 142 4.88 -2.35 -24.71
N GLN A 143 5.87 -1.46 -24.64
CA GLN A 143 7.27 -1.86 -24.61
C GLN A 143 7.63 -2.63 -23.34
N ALA A 144 7.12 -2.19 -22.17
CA ALA A 144 7.33 -2.88 -20.91
C ALA A 144 6.70 -4.27 -20.91
N VAL A 145 5.45 -4.40 -21.40
CA VAL A 145 4.80 -5.72 -21.55
C VAL A 145 5.59 -6.63 -22.50
N LYS A 146 6.04 -6.13 -23.65
CA LYS A 146 6.87 -6.90 -24.60
C LYS A 146 8.19 -7.37 -24.01
N ARG A 147 8.77 -6.59 -23.09
CA ARG A 147 9.99 -6.93 -22.34
C ARG A 147 9.72 -7.82 -21.11
N GLY A 148 8.46 -8.20 -20.90
CA GLY A 148 8.03 -9.14 -19.87
C GLY A 148 7.97 -8.54 -18.47
N ILE A 149 7.59 -7.27 -18.29
CA ILE A 149 7.25 -6.76 -16.95
C ILE A 149 6.14 -7.62 -16.34
N ASN A 150 6.25 -7.90 -15.05
CA ASN A 150 5.28 -8.65 -14.25
C ASN A 150 5.26 -8.11 -12.82
N PHE A 151 4.35 -8.61 -11.98
CA PHE A 151 4.26 -8.16 -10.60
C PHE A 151 5.47 -8.51 -9.75
N GLN A 152 6.16 -9.62 -10.01
CA GLN A 152 7.42 -9.96 -9.33
C GLN A 152 8.49 -8.88 -9.52
N LYS A 153 8.69 -8.43 -10.76
CA LYS A 153 9.62 -7.36 -11.15
C LYS A 153 9.27 -6.05 -10.45
N MET A 154 7.97 -5.72 -10.44
CA MET A 154 7.48 -4.51 -9.78
C MET A 154 7.70 -4.56 -8.27
N ALA A 155 7.35 -5.67 -7.61
CA ALA A 155 7.57 -5.84 -6.18
C ALA A 155 9.06 -5.86 -5.81
N SER A 156 9.94 -6.42 -6.65
CA SER A 156 11.38 -6.43 -6.36
C SER A 156 11.94 -5.00 -6.30
N ALA A 157 11.54 -4.13 -7.23
CA ALA A 157 11.92 -2.72 -7.16
C ALA A 157 11.31 -1.98 -5.97
N ILE A 158 10.05 -2.27 -5.61
CA ILE A 158 9.40 -1.72 -4.41
C ILE A 158 10.15 -2.15 -3.15
N TYR A 159 10.49 -3.44 -3.05
CA TYR A 159 11.24 -4.03 -1.95
C TYR A 159 12.54 -3.29 -1.72
N ASP A 160 13.33 -3.06 -2.77
CA ASP A 160 14.61 -2.35 -2.64
C ASP A 160 14.43 -0.92 -2.09
N GLN A 161 13.37 -0.20 -2.49
CA GLN A 161 13.10 1.16 -1.99
C GLN A 161 12.72 1.17 -0.50
N TYR A 162 11.90 0.22 -0.06
CA TYR A 162 11.47 0.13 1.34
C TYR A 162 12.55 -0.45 2.25
N HIS A 163 13.24 -1.49 1.81
CA HIS A 163 14.31 -2.11 2.57
C HIS A 163 15.53 -1.17 2.74
N ALA A 164 15.67 -0.15 1.89
CA ALA A 164 16.67 0.90 2.07
C ALA A 164 16.28 1.94 3.16
N GLN A 165 15.04 1.96 3.64
CA GLN A 165 14.61 2.90 4.66
C GLN A 165 15.11 2.48 6.05
N PRO A 166 15.66 3.41 6.86
CA PRO A 166 16.11 3.10 8.22
C PRO A 166 14.99 2.49 9.05
N GLY A 167 15.24 1.41 9.79
CA GLY A 167 14.24 0.79 10.66
C GLY A 167 13.13 0.01 9.96
N VAL A 168 13.25 -0.28 8.66
CA VAL A 168 12.45 -1.31 7.98
C VAL A 168 13.24 -2.62 8.00
N SER A 169 12.64 -3.69 8.51
CA SER A 169 13.28 -4.99 8.70
C SER A 169 12.68 -6.12 7.87
N ALA A 170 11.45 -5.98 7.39
CA ALA A 170 10.86 -6.88 6.43
C ALA A 170 9.83 -6.15 5.55
N VAL A 171 9.71 -6.60 4.29
CA VAL A 171 8.75 -6.07 3.32
C VAL A 171 7.99 -7.21 2.64
N GLU A 172 6.67 -7.14 2.65
CA GLU A 172 5.78 -8.04 1.91
C GLU A 172 4.86 -7.22 0.99
N THR A 173 4.63 -7.70 -0.23
CA THR A 173 3.78 -7.02 -1.21
C THR A 173 2.63 -7.91 -1.66
N VAL A 174 1.42 -7.35 -1.69
CA VAL A 174 0.22 -8.00 -2.20
C VAL A 174 -0.32 -7.19 -3.39
N PHE A 175 -0.48 -7.84 -4.53
CA PHE A 175 -1.20 -7.31 -5.69
C PHE A 175 -2.54 -8.01 -5.85
N VAL A 176 -3.56 -7.26 -6.21
CA VAL A 176 -4.91 -7.80 -6.47
C VAL A 176 -5.40 -7.28 -7.82
N THR A 177 -5.66 -8.17 -8.75
CA THR A 177 -6.27 -7.91 -10.06
C THR A 177 -7.53 -8.74 -10.28
N GLU A 178 -7.91 -9.56 -9.29
CA GLU A 178 -9.08 -10.45 -9.30
C GLU A 178 -10.41 -9.69 -9.27
N GLY A 179 -10.83 -9.16 -10.42
CA GLY A 179 -12.15 -8.58 -10.59
C GLY A 179 -12.47 -7.41 -9.66
N THR A 180 -13.62 -6.80 -9.91
CA THR A 180 -14.05 -5.58 -9.20
C THR A 180 -14.38 -5.88 -7.74
N GLU A 181 -15.03 -7.03 -7.48
CA GLU A 181 -15.46 -7.43 -6.13
C GLU A 181 -14.28 -7.65 -5.17
N ALA A 182 -13.21 -8.32 -5.61
CA ALA A 182 -12.06 -8.52 -4.72
C ALA A 182 -11.38 -7.20 -4.40
N VAL A 183 -11.21 -6.31 -5.38
CA VAL A 183 -10.60 -5.00 -5.13
C VAL A 183 -11.51 -4.11 -4.27
N ALA A 184 -12.83 -4.20 -4.42
CA ALA A 184 -13.78 -3.53 -3.52
C ALA A 184 -13.68 -4.03 -2.07
N GLY A 185 -13.51 -5.35 -1.87
CA GLY A 185 -13.25 -5.90 -0.54
C GLY A 185 -11.96 -5.37 0.07
N LEU A 186 -10.89 -5.25 -0.73
CA LEU A 186 -9.63 -4.65 -0.28
C LEU A 186 -9.77 -3.16 0.04
N LYS A 187 -10.60 -2.43 -0.73
CA LYS A 187 -10.89 -1.01 -0.53
C LYS A 187 -11.55 -0.73 0.81
N THR A 188 -12.39 -1.64 1.31
CA THR A 188 -12.97 -1.54 2.66
C THR A 188 -11.87 -1.48 3.73
N ILE A 189 -10.87 -2.36 3.64
CA ILE A 189 -9.72 -2.37 4.55
C ILE A 189 -8.91 -1.08 4.40
N GLY A 190 -8.60 -0.68 3.16
CA GLY A 190 -7.89 0.57 2.88
C GLY A 190 -8.60 1.81 3.40
N THR A 191 -9.94 1.83 3.36
CA THR A 191 -10.75 2.91 3.93
C THR A 191 -10.59 2.99 5.46
N LYS A 192 -10.57 1.85 6.15
CA LYS A 192 -10.29 1.79 7.60
C LYS A 192 -8.89 2.31 7.91
N VAL A 193 -7.88 1.88 7.16
CA VAL A 193 -6.49 2.40 7.26
C VAL A 193 -6.47 3.91 7.06
N GLY A 194 -7.17 4.44 6.05
CA GLY A 194 -7.25 5.87 5.79
C GLY A 194 -7.87 6.66 6.93
N ARG A 195 -8.92 6.13 7.57
CA ARG A 195 -9.53 6.74 8.76
C ARG A 195 -8.58 6.76 9.95
N ILE A 196 -7.84 5.68 10.17
CA ILE A 196 -6.81 5.61 11.22
C ILE A 196 -5.74 6.68 10.98
N VAL A 197 -5.21 6.77 9.77
CA VAL A 197 -4.18 7.75 9.41
C VAL A 197 -4.69 9.19 9.54
N ALA A 198 -5.94 9.45 9.14
CA ALA A 198 -6.57 10.76 9.31
C ALA A 198 -6.72 11.12 10.79
N ALA A 199 -7.09 10.16 11.65
CA ALA A 199 -7.15 10.37 13.10
C ALA A 199 -5.77 10.68 13.69
N MET A 200 -4.72 9.95 13.28
CA MET A 200 -3.34 10.22 13.69
C MET A 200 -2.91 11.64 13.27
N ASN A 201 -3.18 12.03 12.02
CA ASN A 201 -2.87 13.37 11.51
C ASN A 201 -3.58 14.47 12.33
N LYS A 202 -4.86 14.26 12.64
CA LYS A 202 -5.64 15.21 13.44
C LYS A 202 -5.04 15.38 14.84
N MET A 203 -4.68 14.29 15.50
CA MET A 203 -4.04 14.34 16.82
C MET A 203 -2.66 15.01 16.80
N ALA A 204 -1.89 14.83 15.72
CA ALA A 204 -0.57 15.43 15.58
C ALA A 204 -0.61 16.94 15.34
N PHE A 205 -1.62 17.47 14.63
CA PHE A 205 -1.63 18.87 14.18
C PHE A 205 -2.77 19.75 14.75
N GLU A 206 -3.88 19.18 15.22
CA GLU A 206 -4.99 19.96 15.77
C GLU A 206 -4.92 20.03 17.30
N MET A 207 -4.51 21.20 17.83
CA MET A 207 -4.40 21.50 19.28
C MET A 207 -5.75 21.60 20.03
N HIS A 208 -6.86 21.14 19.43
CA HIS A 208 -8.18 21.16 20.05
C HIS A 208 -8.67 19.74 20.31
N PHE A 209 -8.35 19.25 21.51
CA PHE A 209 -8.71 17.92 22.01
C PHE A 209 -10.14 17.83 22.57
N ASP A 210 -11.09 18.51 21.95
CA ASP A 210 -12.51 18.23 22.23
C ASP A 210 -12.91 16.96 21.49
N CYS A 211 -12.65 15.82 22.14
CA CYS A 211 -12.93 14.52 21.54
C CYS A 211 -14.44 14.20 21.52
N HIS A 212 -15.25 14.87 22.34
CA HIS A 212 -16.69 14.66 22.40
C HIS A 212 -17.36 15.39 21.22
N GLY A 213 -17.64 14.65 20.13
CA GLY A 213 -18.12 15.21 18.86
C GLY A 213 -17.08 15.23 17.74
N CYS A 214 -15.91 14.61 17.94
CA CYS A 214 -14.94 14.41 16.87
C CYS A 214 -15.44 13.34 15.88
N GLU A 215 -15.32 13.59 14.59
CA GLU A 215 -15.67 12.64 13.52
C GLU A 215 -14.89 11.31 13.55
N PHE A 216 -13.80 11.26 14.33
CA PHE A 216 -12.94 10.09 14.53
C PHE A 216 -13.11 9.45 15.92
N GLU A 217 -14.12 9.83 16.70
CA GLU A 217 -14.37 9.29 18.04
C GLU A 217 -14.51 7.76 18.00
N ASP A 218 -15.24 7.23 17.01
CA ASP A 218 -15.46 5.80 16.81
C ASP A 218 -14.16 5.00 16.60
N VAL A 219 -13.32 5.42 15.65
CA VAL A 219 -12.06 4.72 15.34
C VAL A 219 -11.03 4.88 16.47
N CYS A 220 -11.04 6.03 17.17
CA CYS A 220 -10.19 6.23 18.34
C CYS A 220 -10.61 5.34 19.51
N GLU A 221 -11.90 5.04 19.68
CA GLU A 221 -12.37 4.10 20.69
C GLU A 221 -12.05 2.65 20.32
N GLU A 222 -12.20 2.25 19.06
CA GLU A 222 -11.89 0.90 18.58
C GLU A 222 -10.39 0.60 18.70
N VAL A 223 -9.53 1.50 18.22
CA VAL A 223 -8.07 1.29 18.15
C VAL A 223 -7.39 1.74 19.44
N GLY A 224 -7.04 0.79 20.30
CA GLY A 224 -6.43 1.05 21.61
C GLY A 224 -5.15 1.93 21.58
N GLU A 225 -4.34 1.80 20.53
CA GLU A 225 -3.12 2.61 20.36
C GLU A 225 -3.43 4.08 20.05
N LEU A 226 -4.52 4.39 19.33
CA LEU A 226 -4.95 5.78 19.12
C LEU A 226 -5.36 6.45 20.44
N ARG A 227 -5.93 5.69 21.39
CA ARG A 227 -6.24 6.21 22.73
C ARG A 227 -4.99 6.58 23.51
N LYS A 228 -3.95 5.74 23.46
CA LYS A 228 -2.67 6.03 24.11
C LYS A 228 -2.03 7.28 23.53
N MET A 229 -2.03 7.40 22.20
CA MET A 229 -1.52 8.59 21.48
C MET A 229 -2.28 9.86 21.92
N ARG A 230 -3.62 9.83 21.98
CA ARG A 230 -4.45 10.92 22.50
C ARG A 230 -4.09 11.29 23.94
N ASP A 231 -3.94 10.29 24.82
CA ASP A 231 -3.68 10.52 26.24
C ASP A 231 -2.26 11.04 26.50
N ALA A 232 -1.29 10.74 25.63
CA ALA A 232 0.04 11.34 25.63
C ALA A 232 -0.05 12.85 25.29
N HIS A 233 -0.75 13.20 24.21
CA HIS A 233 -0.93 14.60 23.80
C HIS A 233 -1.75 15.45 24.78
N LYS A 234 -2.64 14.87 25.58
CA LYS A 234 -3.35 15.58 26.67
C LYS A 234 -2.46 15.96 27.86
N LYS A 235 -1.30 15.31 28.02
CA LYS A 235 -0.36 15.54 29.12
C LYS A 235 0.79 16.48 28.75
N ALA A 236 0.96 16.78 27.46
CA ALA A 236 1.89 17.76 26.91
C ALA A 236 1.29 19.17 26.94
#